data_AF-A0A7X0M667-F1
#
_entry.id   AF-A0A7X0M667-F1
#
_cell.length_a   1.000
_cell.length_b   1.000
_cell.length_c   1.000
_cell.angle_alpha   90.00
_cell.angle_beta   90.00
_cell.angle_gamma   90.00
#
_symmetry.space_group_name_H-M   'P 1'
#
loop_
_entity.id
_entity.type
_entity.pdbx_description
1 polymer ?
#
loop_
_entity_poly.entity_id
_entity_poly.type
_entity_poly.pdbx_seq_one_letter_code
_entity_poly.pdbx_strand_id
1 'polypeptide(L)' 'MLPVHYEGWRHFVEGREAMERALAGASAGVRESFRWLPIGTAEEVTV' A
#
# COMPACT_ATOMS: atom_id res chain seq x y z
N MET A 1 -2.68 -0.79 -7.67
CA MET A 1 -3.24 -0.66 -6.32
C MET A 1 -2.38 0.30 -5.53
N LEU A 2 -2.99 1.29 -4.89
CA LEU A 2 -2.31 2.32 -4.08
C LEU A 2 -2.83 2.21 -2.64
N PRO A 3 -1.99 1.82 -1.66
CA PRO A 3 -2.40 1.69 -0.27
C PRO A 3 -2.58 3.08 0.36
N VAL A 4 -3.59 3.22 1.22
CA VAL A 4 -3.87 4.43 1.99
C VAL A 4 -4.20 4.07 3.43
N HIS A 5 -4.06 5.02 4.35
CA HIS A 5 -4.42 4.91 5.78
C HIS A 5 -3.58 3.93 6.61
N TYR A 6 -2.44 3.48 6.10
CA TYR A 6 -1.48 2.70 6.88
C TYR A 6 -0.69 3.55 7.88
N GLU A 7 -0.80 4.87 7.76
CA GLU A 7 -0.12 5.85 8.60
C GLU A 7 -0.85 6.08 9.94
N GLY A 8 -1.96 5.40 10.17
CA GLY A 8 -2.63 5.37 11.47
C GLY A 8 -3.91 6.16 11.48
N TRP A 9 -5.00 5.42 11.56
CA TRP A 9 -6.31 5.88 12.00
C TRP A 9 -6.58 5.20 13.34
N ARG A 10 -7.43 5.75 14.21
CA ARG A 10 -7.70 5.16 15.54
C ARG A 10 -8.10 3.68 15.53
N HIS A 11 -8.62 3.20 14.40
CA HIS A 11 -9.09 1.82 14.22
C HIS A 11 -8.09 0.94 13.43
N PHE A 12 -7.05 1.53 12.84
CA PHE A 12 -6.07 0.84 12.00
C PHE A 12 -4.69 0.92 12.66
N VAL A 13 -4.25 -0.20 13.21
CA VAL A 13 -3.00 -0.29 14.01
C VAL A 13 -1.86 -0.92 13.23
N GLU A 14 -2.15 -1.53 12.07
CA GLU A 14 -1.16 -2.15 11.20
C GLU A 14 -0.58 -1.11 10.24
N GLY A 15 0.70 -0.82 10.41
CA GLY A 15 1.42 0.15 9.61
C GLY A 15 2.07 -0.44 8.35
N ARG A 16 2.92 0.38 7.72
CA ARG A 16 3.66 0.02 6.50
C ARG A 16 4.37 -1.34 6.58
N GLU A 17 5.04 -1.64 7.70
CA GLU A 17 5.76 -2.90 7.87
C GLU A 17 4.85 -4.13 7.81
N ALA A 18 3.62 -4.04 8.32
CA ALA A 18 2.66 -5.13 8.24
C ALA A 18 2.23 -5.38 6.79
N MET A 19 2.03 -4.31 6.02
CA MET A 19 1.78 -4.41 4.58
C MET A 19 2.96 -5.03 3.83
N GLU A 20 4.19 -4.60 4.10
CA GLU A 20 5.39 -5.13 3.43
C GLU A 20 5.53 -6.64 3.65
N ARG A 21 5.25 -7.13 4.88
CA ARG A 21 5.20 -8.56 5.18
C ARG A 21 4.09 -9.29 4.41
N ALA A 22 2.89 -8.72 4.35
CA ALA A 22 1.77 -9.31 3.61
C ALA A 22 2.06 -9.39 2.09
N LEU A 23 2.65 -8.34 1.54
CA LEU A 23 3.03 -8.28 0.12
C LEU A 23 4.11 -9.29 -0.23
N ALA A 24 5.08 -9.54 0.65
CA ALA A 24 6.11 -10.56 0.42
C ALA A 24 5.51 -11.94 0.16
N GLY A 25 4.41 -12.29 0.85
CA GLY A 25 3.67 -13.54 0.70
C GLY A 25 2.62 -13.55 -0.42
N ALA A 26 2.36 -12.42 -1.08
CA ALA A 26 1.31 -12.32 -2.08
C ALA A 26 1.69 -12.97 -3.43
N SER A 27 0.69 -13.24 -4.27
CA SER A 27 0.91 -13.73 -5.64
C SER A 27 1.66 -12.70 -6.48
N ALA A 28 2.34 -13.16 -7.55
CA ALA A 28 3.11 -12.29 -8.44
C ALA A 28 2.27 -11.12 -8.99
N GLY A 29 1.06 -11.40 -9.49
CA GLY A 29 0.17 -10.35 -10.03
C GLY A 29 -0.26 -9.31 -8.98
N VAL A 30 -0.38 -9.68 -7.71
CA VAL A 30 -0.65 -8.71 -6.63
C VAL A 30 0.58 -7.84 -6.38
N ARG A 31 1.77 -8.45 -6.30
CA ARG A 31 3.03 -7.70 -6.10
C ARG A 31 3.33 -6.74 -7.26
N GLU A 32 3.09 -7.18 -8.49
CA GLU A 32 3.33 -6.39 -9.72
C GLU A 32 2.34 -5.23 -9.87
N SER A 33 1.10 -5.39 -9.39
CA SER A 33 0.08 -4.34 -9.48
C SER A 33 0.12 -3.36 -8.31
N PHE A 34 0.95 -3.60 -7.29
CA PHE A 34 1.06 -2.77 -6.09
C PHE A 34 2.11 -1.68 -6.27
N ARG A 35 1.77 -0.44 -5.89
CA ARG A 35 2.72 0.69 -5.85
C ARG A 35 2.55 1.50 -4.58
N TRP A 36 3.67 1.94 -4.01
CA TRP A 36 3.68 2.90 -2.91
C TRP A 36 3.57 4.32 -3.47
N LEU A 37 2.58 5.07 -3.02
CA LEU A 37 2.50 6.50 -3.29
C LEU A 37 3.26 7.28 -2.21
N PRO A 38 4.31 8.05 -2.53
CA PRO A 38 4.98 8.89 -1.55
C PRO A 38 4.04 9.96 -0.99
N ILE A 39 4.11 10.20 0.32
CA ILE A 39 3.26 11.21 0.99
C ILE A 39 3.50 12.59 0.39
N GLY A 40 2.40 13.29 0.06
CA GLY A 40 2.45 14.64 -0.50
C GLY A 40 2.73 14.69 -2.01
N THR A 41 2.75 13.54 -2.69
CA THR A 41 2.92 13.47 -4.15
C THR A 41 1.60 13.17 -4.85
N ALA A 42 1.45 13.72 -6.05
CA ALA A 42 0.34 13.39 -6.94
C ALA A 42 0.75 12.27 -7.89
N GLU A 43 -0.19 11.40 -8.24
CA GLU A 43 -0.02 10.37 -9.27
C GLU A 43 -1.26 10.35 -10.17
N GLU A 44 -1.03 10.26 -11.47
CA GLU A 44 -2.09 10.10 -12.46
C GLU A 44 -2.55 8.64 -12.49
N VAL A 45 -3.86 8.42 -12.43
CA VAL A 45 -4.46 7.08 -12.42
C VAL A 45 -5.38 6.93 -13.62
N THR A 46 -5.10 5.92 -14.44
CA THR A 46 -5.96 5.49 -15.55
C THR A 46 -6.96 4.44 -15.05
N VAL A 47 -8.21 4.54 -15.49
CA VAL A 47 -9.32 3.62 -15.17
C VAL A 47 -9.64 2.74 -16.36
#